data_AF-A0A7R6JX09-F1
#
_entry.id   AF-A0A7R6JX09-F1
#
_cell.length_a   1.000
_cell.length_b   1.000
_cell.length_c   1.000
_cell.angle_alpha   90.00
_cell.angle_beta   90.00
_cell.angle_gamma   90.00
#
_symmetry.space_group_name_H-M   'P 1'
#
loop_
_entity.id
_entity.type
_entity.pdbx_description
1 polymer ?
#
loop_
_entity_poly.entity_id
_entity_poly.type
_entity_poly.pdbx_seq_one_letter_code
_entity_poly.pdbx_strand_id
1 'polypeptide(L)'
;MARVGKAGTEDKAARTTAQIEADIERTRKQLAVNLDELAMRVHPSTVAAQTKAKMRASVEQKAGRAYVAVSGAVEQVKAHFTDEQGRPRQDRIVPAALVGTGVLLLIASARSKRKRG
;
A
#
# COMPACT_ATOMS: atom_id res chain seq x y z
N MET A 1 -15.28 -54.46 -27.41
CA MET A 1 -16.66 -53.95 -27.57
C MET A 1 -17.03 -53.17 -26.30
N ALA A 2 -16.71 -51.88 -26.23
CA ALA A 2 -17.51 -50.74 -26.73
C ALA A 2 -18.66 -50.35 -25.78
N ARG A 3 -18.34 -49.60 -24.72
CA ARG A 3 -19.25 -48.65 -24.04
C ARG A 3 -18.45 -47.46 -23.49
N VAL A 4 -17.82 -46.72 -24.40
CA VAL A 4 -17.37 -45.35 -24.15
C VAL A 4 -18.07 -44.53 -25.23
N GLY A 5 -18.97 -43.61 -24.85
CA GLY A 5 -19.53 -42.65 -25.81
C GLY A 5 -21.05 -42.41 -25.82
N LYS A 6 -21.77 -42.48 -24.70
CA LYS A 6 -23.19 -42.02 -24.68
C LYS A 6 -23.48 -40.80 -23.79
N ALA A 7 -22.54 -40.34 -22.97
CA ALA A 7 -22.77 -39.20 -22.08
C ALA A 7 -22.53 -37.82 -22.75
N GLY A 8 -21.99 -37.78 -23.98
CA GLY A 8 -21.55 -36.53 -24.62
C GLY A 8 -22.48 -35.95 -25.69
N THR A 9 -23.60 -36.62 -26.03
CA THR A 9 -24.44 -36.23 -27.17
C THR A 9 -25.86 -35.79 -26.79
N GLU A 10 -26.26 -35.88 -25.52
CA GLU A 10 -27.54 -35.34 -25.03
C GLU A 10 -27.42 -33.88 -24.56
N ASP A 11 -26.18 -33.39 -24.40
CA ASP A 11 -25.86 -32.09 -23.79
C ASP A 11 -26.02 -30.87 -24.74
N LYS A 12 -26.56 -31.10 -25.94
CA LYS A 12 -26.87 -30.07 -26.95
C LYS A 12 -28.22 -30.27 -27.64
N ALA A 13 -29.20 -30.90 -26.98
CA ALA A 13 -30.58 -30.58 -27.35
C ALA A 13 -30.74 -29.06 -27.12
N ALA A 14 -30.90 -28.29 -28.20
CA ALA A 14 -30.96 -26.83 -28.12
C ALA A 14 -31.96 -26.45 -27.01
N ARG A 15 -31.48 -25.75 -25.98
CA ARG A 15 -32.31 -25.30 -24.86
C ARG A 15 -33.55 -24.63 -25.43
N THR A 16 -34.72 -25.10 -25.02
CA THR A 16 -35.96 -24.51 -25.51
C THR A 16 -36.09 -23.09 -24.96
N THR A 17 -36.73 -22.19 -25.71
CA THR A 17 -36.92 -20.79 -25.30
C THR A 17 -37.52 -20.67 -23.89
N ALA A 18 -38.49 -21.52 -23.55
CA ALA A 18 -39.11 -21.55 -22.23
C ALA A 18 -38.13 -21.93 -21.10
N GLN A 19 -37.17 -22.83 -21.37
CA GLN A 19 -36.13 -23.18 -20.40
C GLN A 19 -35.12 -22.04 -20.21
N ILE A 20 -34.78 -21.33 -21.29
CA ILE A 20 -33.89 -20.16 -21.20
C ILE A 20 -34.55 -19.07 -20.36
N GLU A 21 -35.84 -18.79 -20.55
CA GLU A 21 -36.57 -17.80 -19.77
C GLU A 21 -36.62 -18.17 -18.27
N ALA A 22 -36.88 -19.45 -17.98
CA ALA A 22 -36.88 -19.96 -16.61
C ALA A 22 -35.50 -19.86 -15.93
N ASP A 23 -34.42 -20.13 -16.67
CA ASP A 23 -33.05 -19.99 -16.16
C ASP A 23 -32.65 -18.52 -15.97
N ILE A 24 -33.10 -17.60 -16.84
CA ILE A 24 -32.89 -16.16 -16.67
C ILE A 24 -33.57 -15.67 -15.40
N GLU A 25 -34.83 -16.03 -15.18
CA GLU A 25 -35.52 -15.64 -13.94
C GLU A 25 -34.84 -16.21 -12.70
N ARG A 26 -34.43 -17.48 -12.73
CA ARG A 26 -33.71 -18.12 -11.63
C ARG A 26 -32.38 -17.41 -11.36
N THR A 27 -31.63 -17.07 -12.40
CA THR A 27 -30.35 -16.35 -12.30
C THR A 27 -30.55 -14.94 -11.76
N ARG A 28 -31.55 -14.19 -12.24
CA ARG A 28 -31.89 -12.86 -11.73
C ARG A 28 -32.22 -12.87 -10.25
N LYS A 29 -33.00 -13.86 -9.78
CA LYS A 29 -33.33 -14.03 -8.36
C LYS A 29 -32.08 -14.29 -7.52
N GLN A 30 -31.17 -15.15 -8.00
CA GLN A 30 -29.90 -15.41 -7.30
C GLN A 30 -28.98 -14.18 -7.25
N LEU A 31 -28.88 -13.41 -8.33
CA LEU A 31 -28.08 -12.19 -8.34
C LEU A 31 -28.62 -11.13 -7.38
N ALA A 32 -29.93 -10.94 -7.31
CA ALA A 32 -30.54 -9.97 -6.39
C ALA A 32 -30.16 -10.28 -4.92
N VAL A 33 -30.25 -11.55 -4.51
CA VAL A 33 -29.84 -11.99 -3.17
C VAL A 33 -28.36 -11.70 -2.92
N ASN A 34 -27.49 -12.08 -3.87
CA ASN A 34 -26.04 -11.87 -3.72
C ASN A 34 -25.65 -10.37 -3.73
N LEU A 35 -26.38 -9.55 -4.49
CA LEU A 35 -26.15 -8.10 -4.53
C LEU A 35 -26.53 -7.42 -3.22
N ASP A 36 -27.63 -7.83 -2.58
CA ASP A 36 -28.00 -7.32 -1.26
C ASP A 36 -26.95 -7.70 -0.19
N GLU A 37 -26.44 -8.93 -0.25
CA GLU A 37 -25.34 -9.38 0.62
C GLU A 37 -24.05 -8.56 0.38
N LEU A 38 -23.72 -8.27 -0.89
CA LEU A 38 -22.57 -7.45 -1.26
C LEU A 38 -22.76 -5.98 -0.88
N ALA A 39 -23.96 -5.43 -1.02
CA ALA A 39 -24.28 -4.06 -0.66
C ALA A 39 -24.02 -3.80 0.84
N MET A 40 -24.35 -4.77 1.70
CA MET A 40 -24.06 -4.69 3.12
C MET A 40 -22.56 -4.78 3.43
N ARG A 41 -21.79 -5.62 2.70
CA ARG A 41 -20.35 -5.80 2.94
C ARG A 41 -19.47 -4.68 2.36
N VAL A 42 -19.87 -4.06 1.26
CA VAL A 42 -19.08 -3.08 0.52
C VAL A 42 -19.64 -1.66 0.71
N HIS A 43 -20.14 -1.37 1.91
CA HIS A 43 -20.64 -0.03 2.21
C HIS A 43 -19.52 1.01 1.95
N PRO A 44 -19.75 2.02 1.08
CA PRO A 44 -18.66 2.84 0.53
C PRO A 44 -17.88 3.60 1.61
N SER A 45 -18.54 4.01 2.69
CA SER A 45 -17.89 4.66 3.83
C SER A 45 -16.91 3.73 4.56
N THR A 46 -17.25 2.44 4.68
CA THR A 46 -16.42 1.43 5.35
C THR A 46 -15.19 1.09 4.51
N VAL A 47 -15.36 0.93 3.20
CA VAL A 47 -14.25 0.67 2.27
C VAL A 47 -13.24 1.82 2.26
N ALA A 48 -13.74 3.06 2.19
CA ALA A 48 -12.89 4.25 2.24
C ALA A 48 -12.15 4.36 3.60
N ALA A 49 -12.86 4.11 4.70
CA ALA A 49 -12.27 4.13 6.05
C ALA A 49 -11.18 3.07 6.21
N GLN A 50 -11.42 1.83 5.78
CA GLN A 50 -10.42 0.75 5.83
C GLN A 50 -9.19 1.08 4.98
N THR A 51 -9.39 1.64 3.78
CA THR A 51 -8.27 2.04 2.90
C THR A 51 -7.43 3.13 3.55
N LYS A 52 -8.07 4.17 4.13
CA LYS A 52 -7.38 5.24 4.86
C LYS A 52 -6.61 4.70 6.07
N ALA A 53 -7.20 3.78 6.82
CA ALA A 53 -6.55 3.14 7.97
C ALA A 53 -5.30 2.35 7.55
N LYS A 54 -5.38 1.53 6.49
CA LYS A 54 -4.23 0.79 5.95
C LYS A 54 -3.11 1.72 5.49
N MET A 55 -3.46 2.83 4.84
CA MET A 55 -2.48 3.83 4.41
C MET A 55 -1.80 4.50 5.60
N ARG A 56 -2.56 4.90 6.62
CA ARG A 56 -1.99 5.46 7.86
C ARG A 56 -1.05 4.48 8.56
N ALA A 57 -1.47 3.23 8.72
CA ALA A 57 -0.63 2.19 9.32
C ALA A 57 0.67 1.98 8.54
N SER A 58 0.61 1.98 7.19
CA SER A 58 1.81 1.86 6.35
C SER A 58 2.75 3.06 6.50
N VAL A 59 2.20 4.27 6.60
CA VAL A 59 2.99 5.49 6.84
C VAL A 59 3.63 5.45 8.22
N GLU A 60 2.88 5.09 9.25
CA GLU A 60 3.36 5.01 10.62
C GLU A 60 4.47 3.97 10.79
N GLN A 61 4.30 2.78 10.20
CA GLN A 61 5.33 1.74 10.20
C GLN A 61 6.62 2.22 9.50
N LYS A 62 6.49 2.89 8.36
CA LYS A 62 7.65 3.45 7.63
C LYS A 62 8.31 4.60 8.40
N ALA A 63 7.51 5.48 9.00
CA ALA A 63 7.98 6.60 9.79
C ALA A 63 8.73 6.13 11.04
N GLY A 64 8.19 5.13 11.75
CA GLY A 64 8.85 4.53 12.91
C GLY A 64 10.20 3.90 12.54
N ARG A 65 10.25 3.10 11.46
CA ARG A 65 11.52 2.52 10.98
C ARG A 65 12.53 3.60 10.54
N ALA A 66 12.06 4.64 9.85
CA ALA A 66 12.93 5.75 9.45
C ALA A 66 13.48 6.50 10.67
N TYR A 67 12.67 6.74 11.70
CA TYR A 67 13.10 7.40 12.93
C TYR A 67 14.19 6.61 13.66
N VAL A 68 14.00 5.30 13.82
CA VAL A 68 15.00 4.42 14.46
C VAL A 68 16.30 4.38 13.64
N ALA A 69 16.19 4.29 12.31
CA ALA A 69 17.37 4.31 11.45
C ALA A 69 18.14 5.63 11.54
N VAL A 70 17.44 6.77 11.55
CA VAL A 70 18.04 8.10 11.67
C VAL A 70 18.69 8.30 13.03
N SER A 71 18.00 7.94 14.12
CA SER A 71 18.57 8.05 15.48
C SER A 71 19.84 7.21 15.64
N GLY A 72 19.84 5.96 15.16
CA GLY A 72 21.04 5.13 15.14
C GLY A 72 22.18 5.73 14.30
N ALA A 73 21.87 6.30 13.13
CA ALA A 73 22.87 6.98 12.31
C ALA A 73 23.45 8.23 13.00
N VAL A 74 22.62 9.02 13.68
CA VAL A 74 23.06 10.20 14.44
C VAL A 74 23.96 9.78 15.61
N GLU A 75 23.64 8.71 16.31
CA GLU A 75 24.49 8.17 17.39
C GLU A 75 25.86 7.72 16.86
N GLN A 76 25.91 7.05 15.70
CA GLN A 76 27.17 6.66 15.06
C GLN A 76 28.02 7.88 14.68
N VAL A 77 27.39 8.90 14.06
CA VAL A 77 28.08 10.15 13.73
C VAL A 77 28.59 10.82 15.01
N LYS A 78 27.77 10.92 16.05
CA LYS A 78 28.17 11.50 17.34
C LYS A 78 29.37 10.77 17.94
N ALA A 79 29.43 9.43 17.85
CA ALA A 79 30.56 8.64 18.34
C ALA A 79 31.89 9.02 17.65
N HIS A 80 31.86 9.41 16.37
CA HIS A 80 33.07 9.85 15.65
C HIS A 80 33.55 11.26 16.03
N PHE A 81 32.66 12.11 16.54
CA PHE A 81 32.97 13.50 16.92
C PHE A 81 33.15 13.69 18.43
N THR A 82 33.02 12.63 19.22
CA THR A 82 33.16 12.66 20.68
C THR A 82 34.48 11.97 21.07
N ASP A 83 35.10 12.36 22.20
CA ASP A 83 36.28 11.67 22.75
C ASP A 83 35.91 10.51 23.70
N GLU A 84 36.92 9.81 24.23
CA GLU A 84 36.75 8.67 25.15
C GLU A 84 36.06 9.06 26.48
N GLN A 85 35.98 10.35 26.79
CA GLN A 85 35.34 10.91 27.99
C GLN A 85 33.94 11.48 27.69
N GLY A 86 33.45 11.36 26.45
CA GLY A 86 32.14 11.88 26.06
C GLY A 86 32.12 13.36 25.68
N ARG A 87 33.28 14.01 25.51
CA ARG A 87 33.36 15.45 25.18
C ARG A 87 33.38 15.71 23.67
N PRO A 88 32.64 16.72 23.18
CA PRO A 88 32.64 17.08 21.76
C PRO A 88 34.00 17.62 21.29
N ARG A 89 34.58 17.05 20.23
CA ARG A 89 35.85 17.50 19.64
C ARG A 89 35.63 18.74 18.76
N GLN A 90 35.74 19.93 19.35
CA GLN A 90 35.42 21.20 18.67
C GLN A 90 36.21 21.44 17.39
N ASP A 91 37.48 21.04 17.33
CA ASP A 91 38.34 21.13 16.13
C ASP A 91 37.76 20.38 14.90
N ARG A 92 36.93 19.35 15.12
CA ARG A 92 36.33 18.56 14.03
C ARG A 92 34.88 18.94 13.76
N ILE A 93 34.16 19.44 14.77
CA ILE A 93 32.73 19.75 14.67
C ILE A 93 32.49 21.04 13.89
N VAL A 94 33.29 22.09 14.13
CA VAL A 94 33.12 23.39 13.46
C VAL A 94 33.19 23.27 11.93
N PRO A 95 34.25 22.69 11.33
CA PRO A 95 34.30 22.53 9.87
C PRO A 95 33.20 21.60 9.33
N ALA A 96 32.87 20.52 10.04
CA ALA A 96 31.79 19.61 9.63
C ALA A 96 30.40 20.29 9.65
N ALA A 97 30.13 21.13 10.66
CA ALA A 97 28.88 21.87 10.79
C ALA A 97 28.70 22.90 9.65
N LEU A 98 29.78 23.59 9.25
CA LEU A 98 29.75 24.52 8.13
C LEU A 98 29.41 23.80 6.82
N VAL A 99 30.09 22.68 6.53
CA VAL A 99 29.81 21.87 5.33
C VAL A 99 28.38 21.33 5.35
N GLY A 100 27.95 20.75 6.48
CA GLY A 100 26.60 20.22 6.64
C GLY A 100 25.52 21.29 6.41
N THR A 101 25.72 22.49 6.96
CA THR A 101 24.80 23.62 6.76
C THR A 101 24.74 24.05 5.30
N GLY A 102 25.88 24.14 4.62
CA GLY A 102 25.94 24.47 3.19
C GLY A 102 25.19 23.45 2.32
N VAL A 103 25.37 22.16 2.60
CA VAL A 103 24.65 21.08 1.90
C VAL A 103 23.14 21.17 2.15
N LEU A 104 22.71 21.41 3.39
CA LEU A 104 21.29 21.58 3.73
C LEU A 104 20.66 22.77 2.99
N LEU A 105 21.36 23.90 2.89
CA LEU A 105 20.91 25.07 2.14
C LEU A 105 20.81 24.78 0.63
N LEU A 106 21.76 24.04 0.06
CA LEU A 106 21.69 23.61 -1.34
C LEU A 106 20.48 22.70 -1.62
N ILE A 107 20.22 21.73 -0.74
CA ILE A 107 19.06 20.84 -0.89
C ILE A 107 17.75 21.65 -0.75
N ALA A 108 17.66 22.53 0.24
CA ALA A 108 16.48 23.37 0.45
C ALA A 108 16.21 24.29 -0.74
N SER A 109 17.24 24.91 -1.30
CA SER A 109 17.12 25.79 -2.47
C SER A 109 16.74 25.02 -3.75
N ALA A 110 17.30 23.83 -3.98
CA ALA A 110 16.91 22.97 -5.09
C ALA A 110 15.44 22.54 -5.00
N ARG A 111 14.96 22.21 -3.79
CA ARG A 111 13.55 21.85 -3.57
C ARG A 111 12.61 23.04 -3.74
N SER A 112 13.04 24.23 -3.32
CA SER A 112 12.29 25.48 -3.50
C SER A 112 12.13 25.83 -4.98
N LYS A 113 13.17 25.63 -5.80
CA LYS A 113 13.11 25.84 -7.26
C LYS A 113 12.08 24.93 -7.94
N ARG A 114 12.01 23.64 -7.58
CA ARG A 114 11.01 22.70 -8.15
C ARG A 114 9.55 23.03 -7.83
N LYS A 115 9.29 23.81 -6.78
CA LYS A 115 7.91 24.21 -6.44
C LYS A 115 7.45 25.46 -7.19
N ARG A 116 8.37 26.21 -7.79
CA ARG A 116 8.09 27.51 -8.44
C ARG A 116 8.08 27.45 -9.97
N GLY A 117 8.54 26.36 -10.57
CA GLY A 117 8.42 26.07 -12.01
C GLY A 117 7.45 24.93 -12.20
#